data_AF-A0A9W8UU02-F1
#
_entry.id   AF-A0A9W8UU02-F1
#
_cell.length_a   1.000
_cell.length_b   1.000
_cell.length_c   1.000
_cell.angle_alpha   90.00
_cell.angle_beta   90.00
_cell.angle_gamma   90.00
#
_symmetry.space_group_name_H-M   'P 1'
#
loop_
_entity.id
_entity.type
_entity.pdbx_description
1 polymer ?
#
loop_
_entity_poly.entity_id
_entity_poly.type
_entity_poly.pdbx_seq_one_letter_code
_entity_poly.pdbx_strand_id
1 'polypeptide(L)'
;MKSPIIFTTLLAAVLAAADIDISPVPSPSPPLPACGRVVDLAVLAAQTAVNRALQPFGIAELKDAVDAGTAAFKREIGCGGAAATPEDSARPGQEPPAQRDCSGVVDNALAVAVAALKRGFPVVGVPKGYDKGVEEGVKAFKKTLGCKEAAA
;
A
#
# COMPACT_ATOMS: atom_id res chain seq x y z
N MET A 1 20.31 -20.35 71.16
CA MET A 1 21.01 -21.20 70.16
C MET A 1 20.02 -21.51 69.04
N LYS A 2 20.39 -21.27 67.76
CA LYS A 2 19.94 -21.82 66.43
C LYS A 2 18.45 -22.22 66.24
N SER A 3 17.68 -21.87 65.20
CA SER A 3 17.89 -21.36 63.82
C SER A 3 16.56 -20.73 63.28
N PRO A 4 16.19 -20.76 61.97
CA PRO A 4 16.36 -19.67 60.99
C PRO A 4 15.05 -19.27 60.27
N ILE A 5 14.87 -18.01 59.82
CA ILE A 5 13.90 -17.75 58.72
C ILE A 5 14.45 -16.69 57.76
N ILE A 6 14.75 -17.18 56.55
CA ILE A 6 14.88 -16.46 55.28
C ILE A 6 13.53 -15.83 54.96
N PHE A 7 13.46 -14.56 54.55
CA PHE A 7 12.50 -14.12 53.52
C PHE A 7 12.92 -12.75 52.94
N THR A 8 13.54 -12.86 51.76
CA THR A 8 13.51 -11.95 50.60
C THR A 8 12.96 -10.53 50.79
N THR A 9 13.88 -9.57 50.76
CA THR A 9 13.84 -8.29 50.01
C THR A 9 12.45 -7.69 49.71
N LEU A 10 12.03 -6.78 50.60
CA LEU A 10 11.29 -5.59 50.21
C LEU A 10 12.20 -4.65 49.41
N LEU A 11 11.72 -4.07 48.31
CA LEU A 11 11.27 -2.67 48.33
C LEU A 11 10.63 -2.29 47.00
N ALA A 12 9.40 -1.79 47.13
CA ALA A 12 8.58 -1.26 46.08
C ALA A 12 8.93 0.21 45.76
N ALA A 13 8.67 0.55 44.49
CA ALA A 13 8.14 1.81 43.97
C ALA A 13 8.99 3.10 44.07
N VAL A 14 9.35 3.64 42.90
CA VAL A 14 9.02 5.04 42.51
C VAL A 14 8.70 5.08 41.00
N LEU A 15 7.68 5.87 40.68
CA LEU A 15 6.94 6.01 39.44
C LEU A 15 7.76 6.59 38.27
N ALA A 16 7.50 6.10 37.06
CA ALA A 16 7.27 6.95 35.89
C ALA A 16 6.43 6.16 34.88
N ALA A 17 5.22 6.65 34.63
CA ALA A 17 4.37 6.20 33.54
C ALA A 17 5.09 6.48 32.22
N ALA A 18 5.61 5.44 31.60
CA ALA A 18 5.80 5.39 30.17
C ALA A 18 4.96 4.21 29.71
N ASP A 19 3.77 4.51 29.17
CA ASP A 19 3.06 3.64 28.25
C ASP A 19 4.04 3.27 27.14
N ILE A 20 4.79 2.18 27.34
CA ILE A 20 5.45 1.48 26.24
C ILE A 20 4.29 0.74 25.57
N ASP A 21 3.59 1.48 24.72
CA ASP A 21 2.79 0.94 23.64
C ASP A 21 3.75 0.06 22.83
N ILE A 22 3.75 -1.25 23.14
CA ILE A 22 4.35 -2.26 22.29
C ILE A 22 3.41 -2.33 21.09
N SER A 23 3.50 -1.32 20.22
CA SER A 23 2.97 -1.37 18.88
C SER A 23 3.44 -2.69 18.28
N PRO A 24 2.52 -3.59 17.85
CA PRO A 24 2.93 -4.82 17.20
C PRO A 24 3.72 -4.43 15.96
N VAL A 25 5.02 -4.73 15.95
CA VAL A 25 5.85 -4.66 14.74
C VAL A 25 5.08 -5.43 13.67
N PRO A 26 4.65 -4.81 12.55
CA PRO A 26 3.89 -5.51 11.54
C PRO A 26 4.77 -6.67 11.06
N SER A 27 4.32 -7.90 11.35
CA SER A 27 5.02 -9.08 10.88
C SER A 27 5.09 -8.98 9.35
N PRO A 28 6.29 -9.00 8.76
CA PRO A 28 6.41 -8.92 7.31
C PRO A 28 5.65 -10.11 6.73
N SER A 29 4.63 -9.83 5.93
CA SER A 29 3.95 -10.87 5.16
C SER A 29 5.02 -11.64 4.38
N PRO A 30 4.92 -12.98 4.29
CA PRO A 30 5.92 -13.78 3.59
C PRO A 30 6.12 -13.23 2.17
N PRO A 31 7.37 -13.17 1.67
CA PRO A 31 7.64 -12.59 0.36
C PRO A 31 6.87 -13.38 -0.71
N LEU A 32 6.06 -12.68 -1.51
CA LEU A 32 5.34 -13.31 -2.61
C LEU A 32 6.31 -13.65 -3.75
N PRO A 33 5.99 -14.67 -4.57
CA PRO A 33 6.81 -14.99 -5.74
C PRO A 33 6.87 -13.81 -6.71
N ALA A 34 7.95 -13.73 -7.49
CA ALA A 34 8.03 -12.78 -8.59
C ALA A 34 6.86 -12.98 -9.57
N CYS A 35 6.35 -11.89 -10.11
CA CYS A 35 5.28 -11.95 -11.10
C CYS A 35 5.80 -12.58 -12.42
N GLY A 36 4.91 -13.28 -13.13
CA GLY A 36 5.23 -13.77 -14.46
C GLY A 36 5.34 -12.62 -15.48
N ARG A 37 6.09 -12.84 -16.56
CA ARG A 37 6.34 -11.83 -17.61
C ARG A 37 5.07 -11.19 -18.19
N VAL A 38 3.98 -11.96 -18.31
CA VAL A 38 2.69 -11.45 -18.78
C VAL A 38 2.11 -10.40 -17.83
N VAL A 39 2.15 -10.67 -16.52
CA VAL A 39 1.70 -9.74 -15.48
C VAL A 39 2.55 -8.47 -15.51
N ASP A 40 3.88 -8.60 -15.57
CA ASP A 40 4.77 -7.44 -15.59
C ASP A 40 4.55 -6.56 -16.83
N LEU A 41 4.35 -7.16 -18.01
CA LEU A 41 4.04 -6.41 -19.23
C LEU A 41 2.67 -5.72 -19.17
N ALA A 42 1.65 -6.40 -18.63
CA ALA A 42 0.31 -5.83 -18.47
C ALA A 42 0.32 -4.66 -17.48
N VAL A 43 1.02 -4.82 -16.35
CA VAL A 43 1.25 -3.75 -15.37
C VAL A 43 2.00 -2.59 -15.99
N LEU A 44 3.10 -2.84 -16.71
CA LEU A 44 3.87 -1.78 -17.38
C LEU A 44 3.02 -0.99 -18.39
N ALA A 45 2.14 -1.66 -19.13
CA ALA A 45 1.21 -1.00 -20.04
C ALA A 45 0.23 -0.10 -19.28
N ALA A 46 -0.32 -0.58 -18.15
CA ALA A 46 -1.21 0.20 -17.29
C ALA A 46 -0.49 1.43 -16.67
N GLN A 47 0.72 1.24 -16.15
CA GLN A 47 1.57 2.31 -15.62
C GLN A 47 1.88 3.37 -16.69
N THR A 48 2.21 2.93 -17.91
CA THR A 48 2.47 3.84 -19.03
C THR A 48 1.23 4.65 -19.40
N ALA A 49 0.06 4.00 -19.40
CA ALA A 49 -1.21 4.65 -19.71
C ALA A 49 -1.58 5.72 -18.68
N VAL A 50 -1.53 5.41 -17.38
CA VAL A 50 -1.85 6.38 -16.32
C VAL A 50 -0.83 7.51 -16.28
N ASN A 51 0.47 7.22 -16.43
CA ASN A 51 1.51 8.24 -16.47
C ASN A 51 1.30 9.19 -17.65
N ARG A 52 1.04 8.68 -18.86
CA ARG A 52 0.77 9.55 -20.02
C ARG A 52 -0.47 10.42 -19.82
N ALA A 53 -1.52 9.88 -19.19
CA ALA A 53 -2.75 10.61 -18.95
C ALA A 53 -2.56 11.72 -17.90
N LEU A 54 -1.74 11.49 -16.88
CA LEU A 54 -1.60 12.39 -15.73
C LEU A 54 -0.34 13.27 -15.75
N GLN A 55 0.66 12.93 -16.56
CA GLN A 55 1.90 13.71 -16.71
C GLN A 55 1.66 15.19 -17.09
N PRO A 56 0.70 15.55 -17.97
CA PRO A 56 0.43 16.96 -18.29
C PRO A 56 -0.04 17.80 -17.10
N PHE A 57 -0.50 17.16 -16.03
CA PHE A 57 -1.05 17.84 -14.85
C PHE A 57 0.01 18.07 -13.75
N GLY A 58 1.26 17.62 -13.95
CA GLY A 58 2.38 17.94 -13.06
C GLY A 58 2.21 17.46 -11.61
N ILE A 59 1.52 16.33 -11.40
CA ILE A 59 1.25 15.81 -10.05
C ILE A 59 2.53 15.20 -9.46
N ALA A 60 3.04 15.81 -8.38
CA ALA A 60 4.29 15.38 -7.73
C ALA A 60 4.23 13.91 -7.25
N GLU A 61 3.14 13.50 -6.60
CA GLU A 61 3.01 12.17 -6.00
C GLU A 61 2.58 11.09 -6.99
N LEU A 62 2.55 11.39 -8.29
CA LEU A 62 2.07 10.47 -9.31
C LEU A 62 2.88 9.17 -9.33
N LYS A 63 4.20 9.26 -9.21
CA LYS A 63 5.08 8.09 -9.19
C LYS A 63 4.74 7.17 -8.01
N ASP A 64 4.65 7.74 -6.82
CA ASP A 64 4.37 6.97 -5.60
C ASP A 64 2.97 6.36 -5.62
N ALA A 65 1.99 7.08 -6.19
CA ALA A 65 0.65 6.54 -6.39
C ALA A 65 0.63 5.37 -7.38
N VAL A 66 1.37 5.47 -8.50
CA VAL A 66 1.51 4.39 -9.47
C VAL A 66 2.19 3.16 -8.85
N ASP A 67 3.24 3.37 -8.06
CA ASP A 67 3.99 2.30 -7.39
C ASP A 67 3.11 1.60 -6.32
N ALA A 68 2.41 2.38 -5.49
CA ALA A 68 1.49 1.86 -4.47
C ALA A 68 0.33 1.05 -5.10
N GLY A 69 -0.32 1.59 -6.14
CA GLY A 69 -1.39 0.91 -6.85
C GLY A 69 -0.92 -0.38 -7.53
N THR A 70 0.28 -0.36 -8.12
CA THR A 70 0.90 -1.55 -8.73
C THR A 70 1.17 -2.63 -7.69
N ALA A 71 1.73 -2.25 -6.56
CA ALA A 71 2.11 -3.22 -5.54
C ALA A 71 0.87 -3.82 -4.87
N ALA A 72 -0.18 -3.04 -4.63
CA ALA A 72 -1.47 -3.55 -4.17
C ALA A 72 -2.11 -4.52 -5.17
N PHE A 73 -2.12 -4.19 -6.48
CA PHE A 73 -2.61 -5.10 -7.53
C PHE A 73 -1.85 -6.43 -7.52
N LYS A 74 -0.50 -6.37 -7.56
CA LYS A 74 0.37 -7.55 -7.60
C LYS A 74 0.13 -8.45 -6.38
N ARG A 75 -0.02 -7.85 -5.19
CA ARG A 75 -0.29 -8.58 -3.95
C ARG A 75 -1.59 -9.40 -4.03
N GLU A 76 -2.67 -8.81 -4.51
CA GLU A 76 -3.98 -9.51 -4.59
C GLU A 76 -3.99 -10.65 -5.61
N ILE A 77 -3.16 -10.57 -6.66
CA ILE A 77 -2.97 -11.67 -7.61
C ILE A 77 -1.90 -12.69 -7.16
N GLY A 78 -1.35 -12.51 -5.95
CA GLY A 78 -0.43 -13.44 -5.30
C GLY A 78 1.03 -13.36 -5.78
N CYS A 79 1.47 -12.22 -6.31
CA CYS A 79 2.86 -12.01 -6.72
C CYS A 79 3.44 -10.66 -6.27
N GLY A 80 4.75 -10.47 -6.43
CA GLY A 80 5.43 -9.18 -6.22
C GLY A 80 5.98 -8.96 -4.81
N GLY A 81 6.50 -7.75 -4.55
CA GLY A 81 6.95 -7.38 -3.20
C GLY A 81 5.78 -7.02 -2.29
N ALA A 82 6.06 -6.86 -0.99
CA ALA A 82 5.09 -6.22 -0.09
C ALA A 82 4.67 -4.87 -0.69
N ALA A 83 3.36 -4.61 -0.72
CA ALA A 83 2.88 -3.31 -1.15
C ALA A 83 3.38 -2.26 -0.16
N ALA A 84 4.23 -1.34 -0.61
CA ALA A 84 4.58 -0.18 0.18
C ALA A 84 3.26 0.54 0.48
N THR A 85 2.87 0.54 1.74
CA THR A 85 1.71 1.31 2.16
C THR A 85 2.10 2.80 2.14
N PRO A 86 1.13 3.71 2.01
CA PRO A 86 1.39 5.14 2.20
C PRO A 86 2.07 5.44 3.55
N GLU A 87 1.82 4.59 4.55
CA GLU A 87 2.45 4.65 5.88
C GLU A 87 3.93 4.20 5.86
N ASP A 88 4.31 3.24 4.99
CA ASP A 88 5.71 2.85 4.78
C ASP A 88 6.52 3.93 4.03
N SER A 89 5.84 4.76 3.25
CA SER A 89 6.46 5.84 2.46
C SER A 89 6.39 7.21 3.14
N ALA A 90 5.60 7.34 4.21
CA ALA A 90 5.51 8.56 4.99
C ALA A 90 6.82 8.78 5.74
N ARG A 91 7.60 9.79 5.35
CA ARG A 91 8.67 10.30 6.22
C ARG A 91 8.04 10.77 7.54
N PRO A 92 8.68 10.50 8.70
CA PRO A 92 8.21 11.08 9.95
C PRO A 92 8.14 12.61 9.81
N GLY A 93 6.94 13.18 9.95
CA GLY A 93 6.66 14.61 9.77
C GLY A 93 6.08 15.03 8.41
N GLN A 94 5.79 14.09 7.51
CA GLN A 94 5.13 14.40 6.24
C GLN A 94 3.62 14.56 6.46
N GLU A 95 3.11 15.77 6.26
CA GLU A 95 1.68 16.10 6.34
C GLU A 95 0.92 15.25 5.30
N PRO A 96 -0.25 14.68 5.63
CA PRO A 96 -1.05 13.92 4.67
C PRO A 96 -1.26 14.76 3.40
N PRO A 97 -1.14 14.17 2.19
CA PRO A 97 -1.33 14.94 0.97
C PRO A 97 -2.69 15.64 1.03
N ALA A 98 -2.70 16.96 0.80
CA ALA A 98 -3.91 17.75 0.81
C ALA A 98 -4.96 17.08 -0.09
N GLN A 99 -6.16 16.83 0.47
CA GLN A 99 -7.16 16.03 -0.24
C GLN A 99 -7.61 16.71 -1.54
N ARG A 100 -7.34 16.08 -2.69
CA ARG A 100 -7.65 16.55 -4.03
C ARG A 100 -8.96 15.95 -4.52
N ASP A 101 -9.69 16.70 -5.35
CA ASP A 101 -10.76 16.12 -6.15
C ASP A 101 -10.13 15.34 -7.30
N CYS A 102 -10.38 14.03 -7.32
CA CYS A 102 -9.91 13.12 -8.37
C CYS A 102 -10.99 12.80 -9.40
N SER A 103 -12.18 13.37 -9.24
CA SER A 103 -13.27 13.20 -10.18
C SER A 103 -12.90 13.74 -11.56
N GLY A 104 -13.31 13.01 -12.60
CA GLY A 104 -13.04 13.36 -13.99
C GLY A 104 -11.65 12.92 -14.46
N VAL A 105 -10.60 13.72 -14.22
CA VAL A 105 -9.28 13.49 -14.84
C VAL A 105 -8.62 12.21 -14.36
N VAL A 106 -8.54 12.02 -13.03
CA VAL A 106 -7.87 10.85 -12.44
C VAL A 106 -8.70 9.59 -12.67
N ASP A 107 -10.02 9.67 -12.53
CA ASP A 107 -10.92 8.55 -12.83
C ASP A 107 -10.84 8.11 -14.29
N ASN A 108 -10.81 9.05 -15.24
CA ASN A 108 -10.64 8.73 -16.66
C ASN A 108 -9.27 8.10 -16.92
N ALA A 109 -8.21 8.63 -16.31
CA ALA A 109 -6.87 8.06 -16.43
C ALA A 109 -6.81 6.63 -15.89
N LEU A 110 -7.45 6.37 -14.75
CA LEU A 110 -7.56 5.04 -14.16
C LEU A 110 -8.39 4.11 -15.03
N ALA A 111 -9.50 4.57 -15.63
CA ALA A 111 -10.28 3.77 -16.57
C ALA A 111 -9.46 3.35 -17.80
N VAL A 112 -8.64 4.25 -18.35
CA VAL A 112 -7.72 3.95 -19.46
C VAL A 112 -6.64 2.95 -19.00
N ALA A 113 -6.09 3.12 -17.80
CA ALA A 113 -5.09 2.22 -17.24
C ALA A 113 -5.66 0.81 -17.00
N VAL A 114 -6.87 0.69 -16.46
CA VAL A 114 -7.57 -0.59 -16.26
C VAL A 114 -7.89 -1.25 -17.61
N ALA A 115 -8.28 -0.47 -18.62
CA ALA A 115 -8.48 -0.99 -19.97
C ALA A 115 -7.17 -1.50 -20.60
N ALA A 116 -6.05 -0.78 -20.41
CA ALA A 116 -4.73 -1.21 -20.86
C ALA A 116 -4.26 -2.47 -20.12
N LEU A 117 -4.47 -2.53 -18.79
CA LEU A 117 -4.18 -3.69 -17.96
C LEU A 117 -4.95 -4.91 -18.47
N LYS A 118 -6.27 -4.78 -18.67
CA LYS A 118 -7.14 -5.86 -19.17
C LYS A 118 -6.70 -6.37 -20.54
N ARG A 119 -6.28 -5.48 -21.45
CA ARG A 119 -5.75 -5.87 -22.77
C ARG A 119 -4.41 -6.60 -22.69
N GLY A 120 -3.64 -6.37 -21.64
CA GLY A 120 -2.38 -7.07 -21.39
C GLY A 120 -2.54 -8.54 -21.02
N PHE A 121 -3.74 -8.95 -20.58
CA PHE A 121 -4.04 -10.34 -20.26
C PHE A 121 -4.80 -11.02 -21.40
N PRO A 122 -4.28 -12.11 -22.00
CA PRO A 122 -5.08 -12.93 -22.89
C PRO A 122 -6.24 -13.56 -22.10
N VAL A 123 -7.36 -13.89 -22.76
CA VAL A 123 -8.60 -14.41 -22.11
C VAL A 123 -8.36 -15.60 -21.17
N VAL A 124 -7.33 -16.41 -21.43
CA VAL A 124 -6.92 -17.57 -20.61
C VAL A 124 -5.80 -17.28 -19.60
N GLY A 125 -5.28 -16.06 -19.56
CA GLY A 125 -4.13 -15.64 -18.74
C GLY A 125 -4.47 -14.66 -17.63
N VAL A 126 -5.75 -14.39 -17.37
CA VAL A 126 -6.19 -13.53 -16.27
C VAL A 126 -5.91 -14.25 -14.94
N PRO A 127 -5.08 -13.67 -14.05
CA PRO A 127 -4.75 -14.31 -12.78
C PRO A 127 -5.97 -14.35 -11.85
N LYS A 128 -6.00 -15.34 -10.95
CA LYS A 128 -6.97 -15.35 -9.85
C LYS A 128 -6.79 -14.10 -9.00
N GLY A 129 -7.89 -13.50 -8.56
CA GLY A 129 -7.86 -12.25 -7.80
C GLY A 129 -7.71 -10.98 -8.65
N TYR A 130 -7.74 -11.07 -9.99
CA TYR A 130 -7.60 -9.92 -10.88
C TYR A 130 -8.56 -8.77 -10.54
N ASP A 131 -9.88 -9.02 -10.45
CA ASP A 131 -10.85 -7.96 -10.22
C ASP A 131 -10.65 -7.28 -8.87
N LYS A 132 -10.39 -8.06 -7.81
CA LYS A 132 -10.05 -7.55 -6.49
C LYS A 132 -8.72 -6.79 -6.49
N GLY A 133 -7.74 -7.26 -7.26
CA GLY A 133 -6.46 -6.56 -7.44
C GLY A 133 -6.62 -5.23 -8.15
N VAL A 134 -7.52 -5.14 -9.14
CA VAL A 134 -7.84 -3.87 -9.81
C VAL A 134 -8.48 -2.91 -8.81
N GLU A 135 -9.44 -3.39 -8.02
CA GLU A 135 -10.11 -2.59 -6.98
C GLU A 135 -9.12 -2.05 -5.93
N GLU A 136 -8.33 -2.93 -5.31
CA GLU A 136 -7.35 -2.56 -4.29
C GLU A 136 -6.21 -1.71 -4.88
N GLY A 137 -5.80 -1.97 -6.12
CA GLY A 137 -4.82 -1.17 -6.84
C GLY A 137 -5.30 0.26 -7.09
N VAL A 138 -6.55 0.43 -7.55
CA VAL A 138 -7.17 1.74 -7.73
C VAL A 138 -7.34 2.47 -6.40
N LYS A 139 -7.75 1.76 -5.35
CA LYS A 139 -7.90 2.31 -4.00
C LYS A 139 -6.57 2.81 -3.44
N ALA A 140 -5.51 2.01 -3.52
CA ALA A 140 -4.17 2.38 -3.08
C ALA A 140 -3.64 3.58 -3.89
N PHE A 141 -3.80 3.56 -5.21
CA PHE A 141 -3.43 4.69 -6.07
C PHE A 141 -4.11 5.99 -5.63
N LYS A 142 -5.45 5.97 -5.48
CA LYS A 142 -6.23 7.14 -5.08
C LYS A 142 -5.85 7.64 -3.69
N LYS A 143 -5.65 6.73 -2.73
CA LYS A 143 -5.22 7.06 -1.37
C LYS A 143 -3.86 7.77 -1.39
N THR A 144 -2.87 7.22 -2.10
CA THR A 144 -1.53 7.81 -2.20
C THR A 144 -1.51 9.14 -2.94
N LEU A 145 -2.35 9.30 -3.97
CA LEU A 145 -2.48 10.58 -4.70
C LEU A 145 -3.14 11.69 -3.84
N GLY A 146 -3.74 11.30 -2.71
CA GLY A 146 -4.51 12.18 -1.84
C GLY A 146 -5.91 12.47 -2.37
N CYS A 147 -6.53 11.55 -3.10
CA CYS A 147 -7.92 11.73 -3.53
C CYS A 147 -8.86 11.76 -2.32
N LYS A 148 -9.84 12.68 -2.33
CA LYS A 148 -10.99 12.60 -1.42
C LYS A 148 -11.67 11.24 -1.59
N GLU A 149 -11.92 10.53 -0.49
CA GLU A 149 -12.82 9.39 -0.55
C GLU A 149 -14.18 9.90 -1.05
N ALA A 150 -14.75 9.22 -2.05
CA ALA A 150 -16.09 9.54 -2.50
C ALA A 150 -17.02 9.40 -1.29
N ALA A 151 -17.72 10.48 -0.93
CA ALA A 151 -18.75 10.41 0.09
C ALA A 151 -19.79 9.38 -0.37
N ALA A 152 -19.92 8.31 0.41
CA ALA A 152 -20.87 7.22 0.18
C ALA A 152 -22.33 7.69 0.28
#